data_AF-A0A1Y1BNH1-F1
#
_entry.id   AF-A0A1Y1BNH1-F1
#
_cell.length_a   1.000
_cell.length_b   1.000
_cell.length_c   1.000
_cell.angle_alpha   90.00
_cell.angle_beta   90.00
_cell.angle_gamma   90.00
#
_symmetry.space_group_name_H-M   'P 1'
#
loop_
_entity.id
_entity.type
_entity.pdbx_description
1 polymer ?
#
loop_
_entity_poly.entity_id
_entity_poly.type
_entity_poly.pdbx_seq_one_letter_code
_entity_poly.pdbx_strand_id
1 'polypeptide(L)'
;MMTKVKTLAMLAGSLALGAPLVAHAQDDVIANAAQASVTQADIAGLLKAVSPEGRERLAADPAVLDQVVRSTLAQKAVLAEAKSKGWDKQAQVQAAVEQAQRDIVVRSYLTSVSAPPADYPSDAEIQSAYDRNRAAFTAPRALHVAQIYLAVPPNADAATLDKARKQAADLANRARSGDFAALAKANSQDKASAANGGDLGFVPDQSMLPAVRQAADALKQGQVSAPIQTPAGFHVVKLIDVRAAAPRPLADVKEQLRAMLRAQRTQQNAQAYLAKLAANAPINEDALKKALASAR
;
A
#
# COMPACT_ATOMS: atom_id res chain seq x y z
N MET A 1 47.70 59.80 54.08
CA MET A 1 46.23 59.97 54.27
C MET A 1 45.54 59.77 52.92
N MET A 2 44.33 59.21 52.96
CA MET A 2 43.50 58.69 51.86
C MET A 2 43.43 59.63 50.63
N THR A 3 43.18 59.22 49.37
CA THR A 3 42.02 58.45 48.87
C THR A 3 42.23 58.00 47.40
N LYS A 4 41.39 57.05 46.97
CA LYS A 4 41.44 56.08 45.86
C LYS A 4 41.23 56.58 44.41
N VAL A 5 41.95 55.90 43.49
CA VAL A 5 41.58 55.25 42.19
C VAL A 5 40.42 55.78 41.33
N LYS A 6 40.66 55.91 40.01
CA LYS A 6 39.68 55.57 38.94
C LYS A 6 40.36 55.33 37.57
N THR A 7 40.10 54.15 37.01
CA THR A 7 40.34 53.76 35.61
C THR A 7 39.12 54.16 34.76
N LEU A 8 39.30 54.65 33.52
CA LEU A 8 38.21 54.80 32.54
C LEU A 8 38.71 54.57 31.11
N ALA A 9 37.88 53.84 30.35
CA ALA A 9 38.05 53.41 28.96
C ALA A 9 37.46 54.39 27.94
N MET A 10 37.86 54.31 26.66
CA MET A 10 37.07 54.58 25.43
C MET A 10 37.86 54.02 24.22
N LEU A 11 37.34 53.15 23.31
CA LEU A 11 36.22 53.16 22.34
C LEU A 11 36.53 53.82 20.98
N ALA A 12 36.39 53.01 19.91
CA ALA A 12 35.97 53.30 18.51
C ALA A 12 36.82 52.44 17.53
N GLY A 13 36.29 51.74 16.53
CA GLY A 13 34.94 51.58 16.01
C GLY A 13 34.98 50.64 14.79
N SER A 14 33.84 50.08 14.39
CA SER A 14 33.67 49.41 13.09
C SER A 14 32.21 49.52 12.66
N LEU A 15 31.98 50.24 11.57
CA LEU A 15 30.68 50.32 10.90
C LEU A 15 30.31 48.94 10.33
N ALA A 16 29.13 48.42 10.70
CA ALA A 16 28.44 47.38 9.94
C ALA A 16 27.27 48.05 9.18
N LEU A 17 27.34 48.02 7.85
CA LEU A 17 26.22 48.37 6.97
C LEU A 17 25.13 47.31 7.12
N GLY A 18 24.06 47.65 7.83
CA GLY A 18 22.82 46.89 7.86
C GLY A 18 22.03 47.10 6.57
N ALA A 19 21.68 46.00 5.89
CA ALA A 19 20.62 46.00 4.88
C ALA A 19 19.25 46.19 5.58
N PRO A 20 18.26 46.82 4.92
CA PRO A 20 17.02 47.22 5.59
C PRO A 20 16.13 46.02 5.93
N LEU A 21 15.49 46.14 7.08
CA LEU A 21 14.45 45.27 7.61
C LEU A 21 13.32 45.04 6.59
N VAL A 22 12.98 43.77 6.34
CA VAL A 22 11.59 43.39 6.03
C VAL A 22 10.85 43.31 7.36
N ALA A 23 10.32 44.45 7.81
CA ALA A 23 9.71 44.61 9.14
C ALA A 23 8.25 44.11 9.24
N HIS A 24 7.82 43.13 8.43
CA HIS A 24 6.43 42.63 8.41
C HIS A 24 6.31 41.10 8.53
N ALA A 25 7.27 40.41 9.15
CA ALA A 25 7.26 38.94 9.19
C ALA A 25 7.62 38.32 10.56
N GLN A 26 7.62 39.06 11.66
CA GLN A 26 7.92 38.47 12.98
C GLN A 26 6.73 37.71 13.60
N ASP A 27 5.49 38.07 13.28
CA ASP A 27 4.29 37.47 13.89
C ASP A 27 3.87 36.12 13.26
N ASP A 28 4.42 35.78 12.09
CA ASP A 28 4.09 34.55 11.35
C ASP A 28 5.18 33.46 11.45
N VAL A 29 6.27 33.70 12.20
CA VAL A 29 7.40 32.78 12.31
C VAL A 29 7.23 31.83 13.49
N ILE A 30 7.17 30.54 13.19
CA ILE A 30 6.97 29.45 14.16
C ILE A 30 8.31 28.99 14.75
N ALA A 31 9.38 28.94 13.94
CA ALA A 31 10.70 28.54 14.40
C ALA A 31 11.82 29.16 13.55
N ASN A 32 13.00 29.35 14.13
CA ASN A 32 14.17 29.95 13.47
C ASN A 32 15.45 29.14 13.71
N ALA A 33 16.33 29.15 12.71
CA ALA A 33 17.71 28.68 12.74
C ALA A 33 18.58 29.67 11.93
N ALA A 34 19.90 29.61 12.09
CA ALA A 34 20.85 30.63 11.61
C ALA A 34 20.61 31.14 10.17
N GLN A 35 20.19 30.28 9.24
CA GLN A 35 19.92 30.64 7.83
C GLN A 35 18.52 30.23 7.34
N ALA A 36 17.60 29.86 8.23
CA ALA A 36 16.27 29.39 7.84
C ALA A 36 15.22 29.71 8.90
N SER A 37 14.01 30.01 8.46
CA SER A 37 12.83 30.18 9.31
C SER A 37 11.70 29.29 8.82
N VAL A 38 10.87 28.80 9.73
CA VAL A 38 9.60 28.13 9.44
C VAL A 38 8.48 29.09 9.80
N THR A 39 7.59 29.32 8.84
CA THR A 39 6.46 30.25 8.95
C THR A 39 5.14 29.50 9.05
N GLN A 40 4.08 30.19 9.44
CA GLN A 40 2.71 29.68 9.40
C GLN A 40 2.34 29.21 7.99
N ALA A 41 2.77 29.91 6.94
CA ALA A 41 2.50 29.53 5.55
C ALA A 41 3.18 28.21 5.17
N ASP A 42 4.40 27.95 5.65
CA ASP A 42 5.11 26.68 5.41
C ASP A 42 4.29 25.52 6.01
N ILE A 43 3.86 25.65 7.27
CA ILE A 43 3.09 24.61 7.96
C ILE A 43 1.70 24.44 7.34
N ALA A 44 1.01 25.55 7.02
CA ALA A 44 -0.29 25.50 6.35
C ALA A 44 -0.19 24.81 4.98
N GLY A 45 0.90 25.03 4.22
CA GLY A 45 1.17 24.35 2.96
C GLY A 45 1.33 22.83 3.13
N LEU A 46 2.09 22.41 4.14
CA LEU A 46 2.25 20.98 4.47
C LEU A 46 0.92 20.34 4.88
N LEU A 47 0.14 21.01 5.73
CA LEU A 47 -1.15 20.51 6.21
C LEU A 47 -2.19 20.38 5.10
N LYS A 48 -2.14 21.22 4.05
CA LYS A 48 -3.01 21.08 2.88
C LYS A 48 -2.79 19.76 2.12
N ALA A 49 -1.59 19.20 2.18
CA ALA A 49 -1.27 17.91 1.56
C ALA A 49 -1.68 16.70 2.41
N VAL A 50 -2.07 16.91 3.67
CA VAL A 50 -2.48 15.86 4.60
C VAL A 50 -4.00 15.64 4.55
N SER A 51 -4.44 14.38 4.62
CA SER A 51 -5.87 14.03 4.70
C SER A 51 -6.55 14.69 5.91
N PRO A 52 -7.88 14.88 5.89
CA PRO A 52 -8.61 15.39 7.06
C PRO A 52 -8.32 14.60 8.34
N GLU A 53 -8.34 13.25 8.30
CA GLU A 53 -8.05 12.44 9.50
C GLU A 53 -6.60 12.59 9.95
N GLY A 54 -5.67 12.72 9.00
CA GLY A 54 -4.26 12.98 9.32
C GLY A 54 -4.07 14.33 10.02
N ARG A 55 -4.80 15.37 9.60
CA ARG A 55 -4.77 16.70 10.23
C ARG A 55 -5.30 16.67 11.66
N GLU A 56 -6.38 15.92 11.92
CA GLU A 56 -6.91 15.75 13.27
C GLU A 56 -5.92 15.04 14.20
N ARG A 57 -5.26 13.97 13.72
CA ARG A 57 -4.22 13.29 14.50
C ARG A 57 -3.02 14.20 14.81
N LEU A 58 -2.60 15.00 13.83
CA LEU A 58 -1.54 16.00 14.04
C LEU A 58 -1.96 17.05 15.07
N ALA A 59 -3.20 17.53 15.02
CA ALA A 59 -3.71 18.51 15.98
C ALA A 59 -3.84 17.93 17.40
N ALA A 60 -4.09 16.63 17.54
CA ALA A 60 -4.24 15.96 18.82
C ALA A 60 -2.89 15.65 19.53
N ASP A 61 -1.77 15.70 18.81
CA ASP A 61 -0.45 15.38 19.36
C ASP A 61 0.56 16.53 19.14
N PRO A 62 0.76 17.39 20.15
CA PRO A 62 1.72 18.49 20.07
C PRO A 62 3.17 18.06 19.78
N ALA A 63 3.58 16.84 20.18
CA ALA A 63 4.94 16.37 19.95
C ALA A 63 5.18 16.07 18.46
N VAL A 64 4.16 15.57 17.75
CA VAL A 64 4.25 15.33 16.31
C VAL A 64 4.35 16.65 15.55
N LEU A 65 3.61 17.68 15.98
CA LEU A 65 3.71 19.02 15.38
C LEU A 65 5.10 19.64 15.59
N ASP A 66 5.68 19.55 16.79
CA ASP A 66 7.05 20.00 17.05
C ASP A 66 8.06 19.29 16.13
N GLN A 67 7.91 17.98 15.93
CA GLN A 67 8.75 17.22 15.02
C GLN A 67 8.59 17.66 13.54
N VAL A 68 7.37 17.97 13.09
CA VAL A 68 7.12 18.51 11.75
C VAL A 68 7.79 19.87 11.57
N VAL A 69 7.68 20.76 12.55
CA VAL A 69 8.34 22.08 12.53
C VAL A 69 9.86 21.92 12.48
N ARG A 70 10.45 21.09 13.35
CA ARG A 70 11.90 20.86 13.40
C ARG A 70 12.45 20.26 12.12
N SER A 71 11.77 19.25 11.56
CA SER A 71 12.19 18.63 10.29
C SER A 71 12.10 19.62 9.12
N THR A 72 11.04 20.43 9.06
CA THR A 72 10.90 21.51 8.06
C THR A 72 12.02 22.53 8.20
N LEU A 73 12.33 22.96 9.43
CA LEU A 73 13.42 23.90 9.70
C LEU A 73 14.77 23.33 9.26
N ALA A 74 15.06 22.08 9.57
CA ALA A 74 16.28 21.40 9.17
C ALA A 74 16.41 21.31 7.64
N GLN A 75 15.33 20.93 6.94
CA GLN A 75 15.34 20.87 5.47
C GLN A 75 15.60 22.25 4.84
N LYS A 76 14.97 23.32 5.36
CA LYS A 76 15.20 24.68 4.88
C LYS A 76 16.63 25.15 5.17
N ALA A 77 17.20 24.79 6.32
CA ALA A 77 18.58 25.11 6.66
C ALA A 77 19.57 24.41 5.72
N VAL A 78 19.37 23.12 5.43
CA VAL A 78 20.18 22.37 4.45
C VAL A 78 20.09 23.00 3.06
N LEU A 79 18.88 23.37 2.62
CA LEU A 79 18.70 24.03 1.33
C LEU A 79 19.41 25.40 1.27
N ALA A 80 19.33 26.20 2.34
CA ALA A 80 20.00 27.48 2.43
C ALA A 80 21.53 27.33 2.37
N GLU A 81 22.08 26.38 3.13
CA GLU A 81 23.51 26.06 3.11
C GLU A 81 23.95 25.60 1.71
N ALA A 82 23.20 24.67 1.09
CA ALA A 82 23.49 24.19 -0.26
C ALA A 82 23.50 25.34 -1.30
N LYS A 83 22.51 26.24 -1.24
CA LYS A 83 22.45 27.43 -2.12
C LYS A 83 23.61 28.39 -1.89
N SER A 84 24.00 28.64 -0.63
CA SER A 84 25.16 29.48 -0.32
C SER A 84 26.47 28.92 -0.91
N LYS A 85 26.56 27.59 -1.01
CA LYS A 85 27.67 26.87 -1.64
C LYS A 85 27.50 26.69 -3.16
N GLY A 86 26.47 27.29 -3.76
CA GLY A 86 26.22 27.30 -5.21
C GLY A 86 25.76 25.97 -5.80
N TRP A 87 25.22 25.04 -4.99
CA TRP A 87 24.74 23.75 -5.48
C TRP A 87 23.60 23.88 -6.51
N ASP A 88 22.73 24.87 -6.33
CA ASP A 88 21.64 25.19 -7.27
C ASP A 88 22.12 25.74 -8.62
N LYS A 89 23.39 26.14 -8.71
CA LYS A 89 24.03 26.62 -9.94
C LYS A 89 24.78 25.53 -10.70
N GLN A 90 24.91 24.33 -10.15
CA GLN A 90 25.55 23.21 -10.83
C GLN A 90 24.69 22.76 -12.01
N ALA A 91 25.31 22.53 -13.17
CA ALA A 91 24.60 22.17 -14.40
C ALA A 91 23.69 20.93 -14.23
N GLN A 92 24.15 19.90 -13.50
CA GLN A 92 23.35 18.70 -13.23
C GLN A 92 22.11 19.00 -12.38
N VAL A 93 22.24 19.88 -11.38
CA VAL A 93 21.12 20.26 -10.50
C VAL A 93 20.10 21.09 -11.28
N GLN A 94 20.56 22.06 -12.07
CA GLN A 94 19.68 22.85 -12.94
C GLN A 94 18.92 21.98 -13.94
N ALA A 95 19.62 21.06 -14.63
CA ALA A 95 19.00 20.12 -15.55
C ALA A 95 17.95 19.23 -14.86
N ALA A 96 18.23 18.76 -13.64
CA ALA A 96 17.28 17.97 -12.86
C ALA A 96 16.05 18.78 -12.42
N VAL A 97 16.24 20.04 -12.01
CA VAL A 97 15.15 20.96 -11.64
C VAL A 97 14.26 21.25 -12.85
N GLU A 98 14.86 21.55 -14.00
CA GLU A 98 14.11 21.78 -15.24
C GLU A 98 13.33 20.54 -15.68
N GLN A 99 13.93 19.34 -15.56
CA GLN A 99 13.26 18.08 -15.86
C GLN A 99 12.07 17.86 -14.93
N ALA A 100 12.26 18.05 -13.62
CA ALA A 100 11.18 17.93 -12.64
C ALA A 100 10.04 18.92 -12.92
N GLN A 101 10.37 20.17 -13.26
CA GLN A 101 9.39 21.18 -13.62
C GLN A 101 8.59 20.77 -14.87
N ARG A 102 9.26 20.30 -15.92
CA ARG A 102 8.60 19.77 -17.12
C ARG A 102 7.65 18.64 -16.78
N ASP A 103 8.11 17.65 -16.02
CA ASP A 103 7.32 16.48 -15.67
C ASP A 103 6.09 16.84 -14.83
N ILE A 104 6.24 17.77 -13.87
CA ILE A 104 5.13 18.25 -13.04
C ILE A 104 4.09 18.99 -13.89
N VAL A 105 4.52 19.93 -14.73
CA VAL A 105 3.62 20.74 -15.55
C VAL A 105 2.90 19.88 -16.58
N VAL A 106 3.63 19.02 -17.31
CA VAL A 106 3.06 18.11 -18.29
C VAL A 106 2.08 17.15 -17.64
N ARG A 107 2.44 16.52 -16.51
CA ARG A 107 1.54 15.59 -15.81
C ARG A 107 0.28 16.29 -15.31
N SER A 108 0.42 17.46 -14.69
CA SER A 108 -0.71 18.22 -14.16
C SER A 108 -1.70 18.59 -15.28
N TYR A 109 -1.17 19.15 -16.38
CA TYR A 109 -1.98 19.53 -17.51
C TYR A 109 -2.57 18.33 -18.26
N LEU A 110 -1.79 17.27 -18.48
CA LEU A 110 -2.28 16.06 -19.12
C LEU A 110 -3.41 15.43 -18.31
N THR A 111 -3.32 15.45 -16.98
CA THR A 111 -4.39 14.97 -16.09
C THR A 111 -5.67 15.80 -16.26
N SER A 112 -5.57 17.13 -16.37
CA SER A 112 -6.75 17.99 -16.51
C SER A 112 -7.46 17.81 -17.85
N VAL A 113 -6.72 17.59 -18.94
CA VAL A 113 -7.29 17.41 -20.29
C VAL A 113 -7.71 15.98 -20.60
N SER A 114 -7.23 14.98 -19.84
CA SER A 114 -7.54 13.57 -20.07
C SER A 114 -8.67 13.02 -19.21
N ALA A 115 -9.12 13.76 -18.19
CA ALA A 115 -10.17 13.31 -17.30
C ALA A 115 -11.47 12.99 -18.08
N PRO A 116 -12.08 11.81 -17.87
CA PRO A 116 -13.37 11.50 -18.47
C PRO A 116 -14.49 12.35 -17.86
N PRO A 117 -15.58 12.58 -18.62
CA PRO A 117 -16.78 13.27 -18.13
C PRO A 117 -17.27 12.72 -16.78
N ALA A 118 -17.91 13.57 -15.96
CA ALA A 118 -18.34 13.20 -14.62
C ALA A 118 -19.37 12.05 -14.60
N ASP A 119 -20.21 11.99 -15.63
CA ASP A 119 -21.24 10.98 -15.86
C ASP A 119 -20.72 9.68 -16.49
N TYR A 120 -19.44 9.62 -16.87
CA TYR A 120 -18.82 8.42 -17.40
C TYR A 120 -18.30 7.48 -16.28
N PRO A 121 -18.40 6.16 -16.44
CA PRO A 121 -19.19 5.42 -17.43
C PRO A 121 -20.68 5.40 -17.07
N SER A 122 -21.51 5.28 -18.10
CA SER A 122 -22.95 5.00 -17.94
C SER A 122 -23.19 3.62 -17.33
N ASP A 123 -24.37 3.41 -16.74
CA ASP A 123 -24.76 2.10 -16.20
C ASP A 123 -24.75 0.99 -17.28
N ALA A 124 -25.09 1.33 -18.52
CA ALA A 124 -25.03 0.40 -19.66
C ALA A 124 -23.59 -0.03 -20.00
N GLU A 125 -22.63 0.90 -19.93
CA GLU A 125 -21.20 0.59 -20.12
C GLU A 125 -20.66 -0.27 -18.98
N ILE A 126 -21.08 -0.01 -17.74
CA ILE A 126 -20.73 -0.85 -16.59
C ILE A 126 -21.28 -2.26 -16.76
N GLN A 127 -22.56 -2.40 -17.14
CA GLN A 127 -23.18 -3.70 -17.40
C GLN A 127 -22.45 -4.45 -18.52
N SER A 128 -22.18 -3.80 -19.65
CA SER A 128 -21.42 -4.38 -20.76
C SER A 128 -20.01 -4.80 -20.35
N ALA A 129 -19.32 -4.01 -19.53
CA ALA A 129 -18.00 -4.35 -19.02
C ALA A 129 -18.04 -5.55 -18.07
N TYR A 130 -19.07 -5.65 -17.22
CA TYR A 130 -19.29 -6.81 -16.36
C TYR A 130 -19.54 -8.07 -17.18
N ASP A 131 -20.46 -8.02 -18.15
CA ASP A 131 -20.82 -9.19 -18.96
C ASP A 131 -19.64 -9.72 -19.77
N ARG A 132 -18.83 -8.83 -20.34
CA ARG A 132 -17.60 -9.21 -21.08
C ARG A 132 -16.52 -9.81 -20.20
N ASN A 133 -16.47 -9.43 -18.92
CA ASN A 133 -15.44 -9.87 -17.98
C ASN A 133 -15.99 -10.79 -16.89
N ARG A 134 -17.17 -11.40 -17.11
CA ARG A 134 -17.90 -12.15 -16.09
C ARG A 134 -17.07 -13.27 -15.47
N ALA A 135 -16.25 -13.95 -16.27
CA ALA A 135 -15.33 -14.98 -15.82
C ALA A 135 -14.29 -14.45 -14.81
N ALA A 136 -13.78 -13.23 -15.02
CA ALA A 136 -12.83 -12.58 -14.10
C ALA A 136 -13.48 -12.15 -12.78
N PHE A 137 -14.81 -12.01 -12.75
CA PHE A 137 -15.58 -11.68 -11.56
C PHE A 137 -16.21 -12.90 -10.89
N THR A 138 -15.93 -14.12 -11.36
CA THR A 138 -16.39 -15.35 -10.72
C THR A 138 -15.62 -15.60 -9.44
N ALA A 139 -16.34 -15.66 -8.31
CA ALA A 139 -15.78 -16.15 -7.07
C ALA A 139 -15.47 -17.64 -7.23
N PRO A 140 -14.28 -18.11 -6.82
CA PRO A 140 -13.94 -19.52 -6.91
C PRO A 140 -14.82 -20.33 -5.98
N ARG A 141 -15.01 -21.61 -6.32
CA ARG A 141 -15.64 -22.59 -5.43
C ARG A 141 -14.88 -22.62 -4.10
N ALA A 142 -15.63 -22.68 -3.00
CA ALA A 142 -15.08 -22.82 -1.66
C ALA A 142 -15.88 -23.84 -0.87
N LEU A 143 -15.21 -24.63 -0.04
CA LEU A 143 -15.86 -25.59 0.85
C LEU A 143 -15.75 -25.08 2.28
N HIS A 144 -16.86 -25.09 3.01
CA HIS A 144 -16.83 -24.91 4.45
C HIS A 144 -16.51 -26.25 5.08
N VAL A 145 -15.36 -26.34 5.73
CA VAL A 145 -14.85 -27.60 6.29
C VAL A 145 -14.37 -27.42 7.72
N ALA A 146 -14.48 -28.49 8.51
CA ALA A 146 -13.75 -28.62 9.77
C ALA A 146 -12.72 -29.73 9.67
N GLN A 147 -11.61 -29.62 10.40
CA GLN A 147 -10.55 -30.61 10.43
C GLN A 147 -10.13 -31.07 11.82
N ILE A 148 -9.68 -32.31 11.90
CA ILE A 148 -8.82 -32.83 12.96
C ILE A 148 -7.49 -33.16 12.31
N TYR A 149 -6.42 -32.51 12.79
CA TYR A 149 -5.08 -32.69 12.25
C TYR A 149 -4.19 -33.39 13.28
N LEU A 150 -3.45 -34.42 12.85
CA LEU A 150 -2.43 -35.10 13.64
C LEU A 150 -1.09 -34.97 12.91
N ALA A 151 -0.15 -34.22 13.48
CA ALA A 151 1.14 -34.00 12.86
C ALA A 151 2.01 -35.26 12.91
N VAL A 152 2.76 -35.49 11.83
CA VAL A 152 3.78 -36.53 11.73
C VAL A 152 5.08 -35.86 11.28
N PRO A 153 6.20 -36.05 12.01
CA PRO A 153 7.48 -35.53 11.59
C PRO A 153 7.88 -36.04 10.19
N PRO A 154 8.54 -35.22 9.34
CA PRO A 154 8.92 -35.61 7.97
C PRO A 154 9.76 -36.90 7.84
N ASN A 155 10.43 -37.32 8.92
CA ASN A 155 11.27 -38.51 8.99
C ASN A 155 10.80 -39.50 10.07
N ALA A 156 9.49 -39.53 10.35
CA ALA A 156 8.93 -40.45 11.32
C ALA A 156 9.18 -41.92 10.92
N ASP A 157 9.48 -42.76 11.90
CA ASP A 157 9.61 -44.20 11.68
C ASP A 157 8.25 -44.85 11.37
N ALA A 158 8.28 -46.10 10.88
CA ALA A 158 7.08 -46.82 10.50
C ALA A 158 6.10 -46.99 11.68
N ALA A 159 6.62 -47.15 12.91
CA ALA A 159 5.82 -47.28 14.11
C ALA A 159 5.04 -45.99 14.45
N THR A 160 5.70 -44.84 14.34
CA THR A 160 5.09 -43.52 14.56
C THR A 160 4.03 -43.21 13.49
N LEU A 161 4.33 -43.51 12.22
CA LEU A 161 3.38 -43.34 11.13
C LEU A 161 2.14 -44.22 11.31
N ASP A 162 2.32 -45.50 11.68
CA ASP A 162 1.22 -46.43 11.91
C ASP A 162 0.36 -46.02 13.13
N LYS A 163 0.99 -45.54 14.21
CA LYS A 163 0.28 -45.00 15.38
C LYS A 163 -0.60 -43.81 15.00
N ALA A 164 -0.05 -42.84 14.26
CA ALA A 164 -0.80 -41.67 13.81
C ALA A 164 -1.94 -42.06 12.86
N ARG A 165 -1.72 -43.01 11.95
CA ARG A 165 -2.75 -43.56 11.05
C ARG A 165 -3.91 -44.19 11.83
N LYS A 166 -3.60 -45.06 12.80
CA LYS A 166 -4.61 -45.73 13.65
C LYS A 166 -5.40 -44.72 14.47
N GLN A 167 -4.72 -43.73 15.04
CA GLN A 167 -5.38 -42.65 15.79
C GLN A 167 -6.30 -41.82 14.89
N ALA A 168 -5.85 -41.44 13.70
CA ALA A 168 -6.69 -40.73 12.74
C ALA A 168 -7.92 -41.56 12.33
N ALA A 169 -7.75 -42.88 12.13
CA ALA A 169 -8.84 -43.79 11.78
C ALA A 169 -9.88 -43.90 12.91
N ASP A 170 -9.45 -44.02 14.17
CA ASP A 170 -10.34 -43.99 15.33
C ASP A 170 -11.14 -42.68 15.39
N LEU A 171 -10.45 -41.54 15.28
CA LEU A 171 -11.09 -40.22 15.31
C LEU A 171 -12.09 -40.04 14.16
N ALA A 172 -11.75 -40.49 12.94
CA ALA A 172 -12.67 -40.47 11.81
C ALA A 172 -13.93 -41.31 12.07
N ASN A 173 -13.78 -42.52 12.60
CA ASN A 173 -14.91 -43.39 12.91
C ASN A 173 -15.82 -42.79 13.98
N ARG A 174 -15.24 -42.28 15.06
CA ARG A 174 -15.99 -41.61 16.15
C ARG A 174 -16.69 -40.35 15.66
N ALA A 175 -16.03 -39.58 14.80
CA ALA A 175 -16.56 -38.32 14.30
C ALA A 175 -17.71 -38.49 13.29
N ARG A 176 -17.87 -39.65 12.64
CA ARG A 176 -18.99 -39.90 11.71
C ARG A 176 -20.36 -39.91 12.40
N SER A 177 -20.43 -40.33 13.66
CA SER A 177 -21.68 -40.40 14.43
C SER A 177 -21.65 -39.56 15.71
N GLY A 178 -20.52 -38.92 16.02
CA GLY A 178 -20.30 -38.14 17.23
C GLY A 178 -20.10 -36.65 16.99
N ASP A 179 -19.78 -35.93 18.06
CA ASP A 179 -19.47 -34.50 17.99
C ASP A 179 -18.04 -34.27 17.45
N PHE A 180 -17.97 -33.91 16.17
CA PHE A 180 -16.71 -33.57 15.50
C PHE A 180 -15.99 -32.42 16.22
N ALA A 181 -16.71 -31.39 16.66
CA ALA A 181 -16.12 -30.20 17.26
C ALA A 181 -15.47 -30.52 18.61
N ALA A 182 -16.11 -31.36 19.44
CA ALA A 182 -15.52 -31.84 20.69
C ALA A 182 -14.25 -32.67 20.43
N LEU A 183 -14.28 -33.57 19.44
CA LEU A 183 -13.12 -34.38 19.07
C LEU A 183 -11.97 -33.51 18.54
N ALA A 184 -12.25 -32.51 17.71
CA ALA A 184 -11.26 -31.57 17.21
C ALA A 184 -10.62 -30.75 18.34
N LYS A 185 -11.42 -30.20 19.26
CA LYS A 185 -10.92 -29.47 20.43
C LYS A 185 -9.97 -30.31 21.29
N ALA A 186 -10.30 -31.58 21.49
CA ALA A 186 -9.54 -32.46 22.37
C ALA A 186 -8.30 -33.08 21.71
N ASN A 187 -8.31 -33.30 20.39
CA ASN A 187 -7.31 -34.15 19.73
C ASN A 187 -6.56 -33.48 18.57
N SER A 188 -7.08 -32.39 18.00
CA SER A 188 -6.44 -31.76 16.85
C SER A 188 -5.18 -31.01 17.29
N GLN A 189 -4.11 -31.19 16.53
CA GLN A 189 -2.83 -30.50 16.69
C GLN A 189 -2.75 -29.23 15.81
N ASP A 190 -3.79 -28.95 15.01
CA ASP A 190 -3.96 -27.63 14.39
C ASP A 190 -4.53 -26.65 15.42
N LYS A 191 -3.64 -25.95 16.12
CA LYS A 191 -4.00 -25.03 17.20
C LYS A 191 -4.91 -23.89 16.77
N ALA A 192 -4.84 -23.46 15.50
CA ALA A 192 -5.62 -22.34 15.01
C ALA A 192 -7.12 -22.67 14.93
N SER A 193 -7.46 -23.87 14.46
CA SER A 193 -8.85 -24.30 14.30
C SER A 193 -9.37 -25.13 15.47
N ALA A 194 -8.50 -25.86 16.19
CA ALA A 194 -8.90 -26.79 17.25
C ALA A 194 -9.80 -26.13 18.30
N ALA A 195 -9.45 -24.93 18.77
CA ALA A 195 -10.22 -24.19 19.76
C ALA A 195 -11.66 -23.88 19.30
N ASN A 196 -11.87 -23.74 17.99
CA ASN A 196 -13.17 -23.53 17.37
C ASN A 196 -13.76 -24.83 16.78
N GLY A 197 -13.44 -25.99 17.38
CA GLY A 197 -14.01 -27.26 16.92
C GLY A 197 -13.45 -27.75 15.58
N GLY A 198 -12.26 -27.28 15.20
CA GLY A 198 -11.62 -27.61 13.93
C GLY A 198 -12.17 -26.83 12.74
N ASP A 199 -13.10 -25.89 12.94
CA ASP A 199 -13.73 -25.14 11.85
C ASP A 199 -12.71 -24.19 11.16
N LEU A 200 -12.60 -24.33 9.84
CA LEU A 200 -11.74 -23.52 8.98
C LEU A 200 -12.52 -22.46 8.18
N GLY A 201 -13.84 -22.41 8.31
CA GLY A 201 -14.70 -21.58 7.48
C GLY A 201 -14.70 -22.02 6.01
N PHE A 202 -15.11 -21.12 5.11
CA PHE A 202 -15.05 -21.34 3.66
C PHE A 202 -13.63 -21.22 3.14
N VAL A 203 -13.03 -22.35 2.79
CA VAL A 203 -11.69 -22.41 2.18
C VAL A 203 -11.85 -22.53 0.66
N PRO A 204 -11.26 -21.63 -0.15
CA PRO A 204 -11.26 -21.76 -1.61
C PRO A 204 -10.51 -23.02 -2.07
N ASP A 205 -10.95 -23.63 -3.17
CA ASP A 205 -10.35 -24.84 -3.74
C ASP A 205 -8.82 -24.74 -3.91
N GLN A 206 -8.36 -23.60 -4.43
CA GLN A 206 -6.95 -23.30 -4.70
C GLN A 206 -6.10 -23.16 -3.43
N SER A 207 -6.72 -23.00 -2.27
CA SER A 207 -6.07 -22.88 -0.96
C SER A 207 -6.06 -24.19 -0.18
N MET A 208 -6.71 -25.25 -0.69
CA MET A 208 -6.70 -26.57 -0.07
C MET A 208 -5.54 -27.43 -0.58
N LEU A 209 -5.03 -28.30 0.28
CA LEU A 209 -4.12 -29.37 -0.15
C LEU A 209 -4.86 -30.30 -1.14
N PRO A 210 -4.24 -30.69 -2.29
CA PRO A 210 -4.92 -31.49 -3.31
C PRO A 210 -5.57 -32.77 -2.78
N ALA A 211 -4.88 -33.50 -1.90
CA ALA A 211 -5.40 -34.73 -1.28
C ALA A 211 -6.61 -34.45 -0.37
N VAL A 212 -6.61 -33.33 0.35
CA VAL A 212 -7.72 -32.91 1.21
C VAL A 212 -8.93 -32.50 0.39
N ARG A 213 -8.71 -31.70 -0.67
CA ARG A 213 -9.76 -31.31 -1.61
C ARG A 213 -10.43 -32.53 -2.25
N GLN A 214 -9.64 -33.47 -2.77
CA GLN A 214 -10.16 -34.69 -3.40
C GLN A 214 -11.02 -35.50 -2.42
N ALA A 215 -10.59 -35.62 -1.16
CA ALA A 215 -11.37 -36.31 -0.15
C ALA A 215 -12.66 -35.55 0.19
N ALA A 216 -12.61 -34.22 0.32
CA ALA A 216 -13.77 -33.39 0.59
C ALA A 216 -14.80 -33.40 -0.55
N ASP A 217 -14.36 -33.48 -1.81
CA ASP A 217 -15.23 -33.54 -2.99
C ASP A 217 -16.06 -34.83 -3.06
N ALA A 218 -15.58 -35.92 -2.44
CA ALA A 218 -16.30 -37.17 -2.35
C ALA A 218 -17.36 -37.19 -1.23
N LEU A 219 -17.38 -36.16 -0.37
CA LEU A 219 -18.30 -36.06 0.76
C LEU A 219 -19.62 -35.39 0.36
N LYS A 220 -20.71 -35.87 0.96
CA LYS A 220 -21.93 -35.09 1.07
C LYS A 220 -21.85 -34.16 2.27
N GLN A 221 -22.64 -33.09 2.25
CA GLN A 221 -22.75 -32.17 3.37
C GLN A 221 -23.04 -32.93 4.68
N GLY A 222 -22.31 -32.58 5.74
CA GLY A 222 -22.35 -33.23 7.05
C GLY A 222 -21.47 -34.47 7.19
N GLN A 223 -20.93 -35.04 6.11
CA GLN A 223 -20.12 -36.27 6.17
C GLN A 223 -18.68 -36.00 6.61
N VAL A 224 -18.04 -37.05 7.13
CA VAL A 224 -16.64 -37.06 7.58
C VAL A 224 -15.81 -38.02 6.73
N SER A 225 -14.64 -37.57 6.30
CA SER A 225 -13.71 -38.32 5.46
C SER A 225 -13.11 -39.54 6.17
N ALA A 226 -12.49 -40.43 5.39
CA ALA A 226 -11.44 -41.30 5.93
C ALA A 226 -10.18 -40.46 6.28
N PRO A 227 -9.22 -41.01 7.04
CA PRO A 227 -7.93 -40.34 7.26
C PRO A 227 -7.22 -40.05 5.94
N ILE A 228 -6.78 -38.82 5.78
CA ILE A 228 -6.07 -38.32 4.59
C ILE A 228 -4.61 -38.13 4.99
N GLN A 229 -3.71 -38.89 4.38
CA GLN A 229 -2.28 -38.75 4.62
C GLN A 229 -1.71 -37.62 3.75
N THR A 230 -0.95 -36.71 4.36
CA THR A 230 -0.18 -35.65 3.71
C THR A 230 1.27 -35.70 4.21
N PRO A 231 2.22 -34.97 3.59
CA PRO A 231 3.60 -34.91 4.10
C PRO A 231 3.71 -34.37 5.53
N ALA A 232 2.73 -33.59 6.00
CA ALA A 232 2.74 -33.00 7.32
C ALA A 232 2.08 -33.91 8.39
N GLY A 233 1.25 -34.87 7.98
CA GLY A 233 0.59 -35.79 8.90
C GLY A 233 -0.72 -36.34 8.37
N PHE A 234 -1.68 -36.56 9.28
CA PHE A 234 -3.01 -37.06 8.94
C PHE A 234 -4.08 -36.00 9.19
N HIS A 235 -5.01 -35.88 8.25
CA HIS A 235 -6.17 -35.02 8.36
C HIS A 235 -7.45 -35.88 8.33
N VAL A 236 -8.41 -35.53 9.18
CA VAL A 236 -9.79 -36.00 9.10
C VAL A 236 -10.65 -34.77 8.87
N VAL A 237 -11.45 -34.76 7.82
CA VAL A 237 -12.19 -33.58 7.38
C VAL A 237 -13.69 -33.85 7.40
N LYS A 238 -14.45 -32.88 7.90
CA LYS A 238 -15.90 -32.84 7.80
C LYS A 238 -16.31 -31.77 6.81
N LEU A 239 -17.16 -32.13 5.84
CA LEU A 239 -17.77 -31.15 4.95
C LEU A 239 -18.99 -30.53 5.63
N ILE A 240 -18.97 -29.22 5.85
CA ILE A 240 -20.06 -28.48 6.51
C ILE A 240 -20.99 -27.87 5.47
N ASP A 241 -20.43 -27.28 4.42
CA ASP A 241 -21.19 -26.64 3.34
C ASP A 241 -20.34 -26.49 2.06
N VAL A 242 -21.01 -26.26 0.92
CA VAL A 242 -20.37 -26.08 -0.39
C VAL A 242 -20.85 -24.76 -1.00
N ARG A 243 -19.93 -23.83 -1.23
CA ARG A 243 -20.19 -22.63 -2.02
C ARG A 243 -19.70 -22.83 -3.44
N ALA A 244 -20.64 -22.98 -4.37
CA ALA A 244 -20.34 -23.12 -5.80
C ALA A 244 -19.57 -21.91 -6.35
N ALA A 245 -18.79 -22.14 -7.41
CA ALA A 245 -18.22 -21.04 -8.17
C ALA A 245 -19.37 -20.27 -8.85
N ALA A 246 -19.43 -18.96 -8.60
CA ALA A 246 -20.50 -18.12 -9.13
C ALA A 246 -19.97 -16.72 -9.47
N PRO A 247 -20.46 -16.09 -10.54
CA PRO A 247 -20.21 -14.68 -10.81
C PRO A 247 -20.60 -13.84 -9.60
N ARG A 248 -19.68 -12.98 -9.12
CA ARG A 248 -20.03 -11.99 -8.11
C ARG A 248 -21.10 -11.06 -8.69
N PRO A 249 -22.18 -10.73 -7.94
CA PRO A 249 -23.19 -9.78 -8.40
C PRO A 249 -22.57 -8.48 -8.90
N LEU A 250 -23.17 -7.88 -9.94
CA LEU A 250 -22.70 -6.60 -10.46
C LEU A 250 -22.63 -5.52 -9.35
N ALA A 251 -23.60 -5.52 -8.44
CA ALA A 251 -23.63 -4.58 -7.31
C ALA A 251 -22.32 -4.61 -6.49
N ASP A 252 -21.75 -5.79 -6.26
CA ASP A 252 -20.53 -5.97 -5.45
C ASP A 252 -19.26 -5.48 -6.15
N VAL A 253 -19.29 -5.41 -7.49
CA VAL A 253 -18.12 -5.04 -8.31
C VAL A 253 -18.32 -3.73 -9.09
N LYS A 254 -19.47 -3.06 -8.93
CA LYS A 254 -19.88 -1.88 -9.70
C LYS A 254 -18.85 -0.74 -9.58
N GLU A 255 -18.45 -0.40 -8.35
CA GLU A 255 -17.49 0.69 -8.11
C GLU A 255 -16.08 0.34 -8.60
N GLN A 256 -15.67 -0.92 -8.45
CA GLN A 256 -14.39 -1.40 -9.00
C GLN A 256 -14.37 -1.27 -10.53
N LEU A 257 -15.45 -1.68 -11.20
CA LEU A 257 -15.61 -1.55 -12.65
C LEU A 257 -15.64 -0.07 -13.09
N ARG A 258 -16.36 0.79 -12.36
CA ARG A 258 -16.39 2.23 -12.62
C ARG A 258 -14.98 2.82 -12.58
N ALA A 259 -14.23 2.55 -11.52
CA ALA A 259 -12.86 3.06 -11.37
C ALA A 259 -11.94 2.56 -12.49
N MET A 260 -12.02 1.27 -12.83
CA MET A 260 -11.26 0.67 -13.93
C MET A 260 -11.57 1.33 -15.28
N LEU A 261 -12.86 1.47 -15.63
CA LEU A 261 -13.29 2.09 -16.88
C LEU A 261 -12.86 3.56 -16.96
N ARG A 262 -12.95 4.31 -15.85
CA ARG A 262 -12.46 5.70 -15.78
C ARG A 262 -10.95 5.76 -16.00
N ALA A 263 -10.17 4.93 -15.32
CA ALA A 263 -8.72 4.88 -15.50
C ALA A 263 -8.34 4.55 -16.96
N GLN A 264 -9.00 3.55 -17.55
CA GLN A 264 -8.81 3.19 -18.96
C GLN A 264 -9.14 4.36 -19.89
N ARG A 265 -10.25 5.07 -19.66
CA ARG A 265 -10.64 6.23 -20.47
C ARG A 265 -9.66 7.38 -20.33
N THR A 266 -9.19 7.68 -19.10
CA THR A 266 -8.14 8.68 -18.87
C THR A 266 -6.89 8.37 -19.67
N GLN A 267 -6.43 7.12 -19.65
CA GLN A 267 -5.26 6.69 -20.42
C GLN A 267 -5.47 6.86 -21.93
N GLN A 268 -6.63 6.46 -22.45
CA GLN A 268 -6.97 6.64 -23.86
C GLN A 268 -7.01 8.11 -24.27
N ASN A 269 -7.65 8.97 -23.47
CA ASN A 269 -7.72 10.41 -23.71
C ASN A 269 -6.32 11.04 -23.71
N ALA A 270 -5.47 10.67 -22.75
CA ALA A 270 -4.09 11.16 -22.68
C ALA A 270 -3.27 10.76 -23.91
N GLN A 271 -3.37 9.48 -24.34
CA GLN A 271 -2.70 8.99 -25.55
C GLN A 271 -3.17 9.73 -26.80
N ALA A 272 -4.49 9.90 -26.96
CA ALA A 272 -5.05 10.63 -28.09
C ALA A 272 -4.61 12.10 -28.11
N TYR A 273 -4.54 12.75 -26.93
CA TYR A 273 -4.09 14.13 -26.80
C TYR A 273 -2.61 14.29 -27.22
N LEU A 274 -1.73 13.40 -26.74
CA LEU A 274 -0.32 13.41 -27.11
C LEU A 274 -0.12 13.11 -28.61
N ALA A 275 -0.84 12.12 -29.14
CA ALA A 275 -0.79 11.79 -30.57
C ALA A 275 -1.22 12.98 -31.44
N LYS A 276 -2.26 13.71 -31.02
CA LYS A 276 -2.70 14.94 -31.68
C LYS A 276 -1.63 16.02 -31.68
N LEU A 277 -0.92 16.23 -30.57
CA LEU A 277 0.16 17.22 -30.48
C LEU A 277 1.40 16.84 -31.29
N ALA A 278 1.68 15.54 -31.42
CA ALA A 278 2.79 15.03 -32.21
C ALA A 278 2.46 14.90 -33.70
N ALA A 279 1.18 14.97 -34.09
CA ALA A 279 0.75 14.81 -35.46
C ALA A 279 1.39 15.89 -36.37
N ASN A 280 2.04 15.45 -37.44
CA ASN A 280 2.73 16.29 -38.44
C ASN A 280 3.98 17.05 -37.95
N ALA A 281 4.56 16.67 -36.81
CA ALA A 281 5.87 17.20 -36.41
C ALA A 281 6.98 16.50 -37.21
N PRO A 282 7.69 17.19 -38.15
CA PRO A 282 8.79 16.59 -38.86
C PRO A 282 9.94 16.25 -37.89
N ILE A 283 10.38 15.00 -37.89
CA ILE A 283 11.53 14.56 -37.10
C ILE A 283 12.79 14.76 -37.95
N ASN A 284 13.75 15.54 -37.44
CA ASN A 284 15.06 15.65 -38.07
C ASN A 284 15.90 14.40 -37.75
N GLU A 285 15.82 13.40 -38.63
CA GLU A 285 16.51 12.12 -38.44
C GLU A 285 18.03 12.23 -38.37
N ASP A 286 18.62 13.17 -39.11
CA ASP A 286 20.07 13.38 -39.11
C ASP A 286 20.55 13.94 -37.78
N ALA A 287 19.81 14.90 -37.20
CA ALA A 287 20.08 15.41 -35.87
C ALA A 287 19.90 14.32 -34.80
N LEU A 288 18.87 13.48 -34.93
CA LEU A 288 18.62 12.36 -34.01
C LEU A 288 19.76 11.33 -34.04
N LYS A 289 20.24 10.93 -35.22
CA LYS A 289 21.37 10.01 -35.38
C LYS A 289 22.65 10.56 -34.74
N LYS A 290 22.93 11.86 -34.94
CA LYS A 290 24.08 12.54 -34.32
C LYS A 290 23.97 12.52 -32.79
N ALA A 291 22.80 12.79 -32.23
CA ALA A 291 22.57 12.75 -30.80
C ALA A 291 22.83 11.35 -30.20
N LEU A 292 22.33 10.29 -30.85
CA LEU A 292 22.54 8.91 -30.40
C LEU A 292 24.02 8.50 -30.43
N ALA A 293 24.77 8.95 -31.44
CA ALA A 293 26.21 8.67 -31.53
C ALA A 293 27.02 9.38 -30.43
N SER A 294 26.63 10.59 -30.03
CA SER A 294 27.30 11.34 -28.96
C SER A 294 27.05 10.81 -27.55
N ALA A 295 26.10 9.87 -27.39
CA ALA A 295 25.73 9.28 -26.10
C ALA A 295 26.40 7.91 -25.83
N ARG A 296 27.27 7.43 -26.73
CA ARG A 296 28.09 6.23 -26.57
C ARG A 296 29.51 6.61 -26.16
#